data_AF-A0A428VUN0-F1
#
_entry.id   AF-A0A428VUN0-F1
#
_cell.length_a   1.000
_cell.length_b   1.000
_cell.length_c   1.000
_cell.angle_alpha   90.00
_cell.angle_beta   90.00
_cell.angle_gamma   90.00
#
_symmetry.space_group_name_H-M   'P 1'
#
loop_
_entity.id
_entity.type
_entity.pdbx_description
1 polymer ?
#
loop_
_entity_poly.entity_id
_entity_poly.type
_entity_poly.pdbx_seq_one_letter_code
_entity_poly.pdbx_strand_id
1 'polypeptide(L)' 'MTMKLRKLAGTCDDGTCPTVYLSDRNTLVLQGNAVLSAEGLVSAPHEQAVELSVELVEEALRALGR' A
#
# COMPACT_ATOMS: atom_id res chain seq x y z
N MET A 1 -19.79 8.06 -2.67
CA MET A 1 -18.81 8.74 -1.80
C MET A 1 -17.41 8.23 -2.11
N THR A 2 -16.42 9.12 -2.16
CA THR A 2 -14.99 8.80 -2.22
C THR A 2 -14.43 8.59 -0.80
N MET A 3 -13.37 7.78 -0.65
CA MET A 3 -12.69 7.56 0.64
C MET A 3 -11.68 8.68 0.93
N LYS A 4 -11.52 9.06 2.20
CA LYS A 4 -10.42 9.96 2.62
C LYS A 4 -9.20 9.13 3.01
N LEU A 5 -8.02 9.56 2.54
CA LEU A 5 -6.74 8.91 2.79
C LEU A 5 -5.77 9.86 3.47
N ARG A 6 -5.01 9.33 4.43
CA ARG A 6 -3.85 10.00 5.04
C ARG A 6 -2.60 9.18 4.71
N LYS A 7 -1.60 9.81 4.08
CA LYS A 7 -0.32 9.15 3.77
C LYS A 7 0.38 8.75 5.08
N LEU A 8 0.86 7.51 5.15
CA LEU A 8 1.65 6.98 6.26
C LEU A 8 3.12 6.88 5.89
N ALA A 9 3.43 6.38 4.70
CA ALA A 9 4.80 6.19 4.22
C ALA A 9 4.86 6.29 2.69
N GLY A 10 6.04 6.61 2.14
CA GLY A 10 6.30 6.78 0.71
C GLY A 10 7.16 8.01 0.45
N THR A 11 8.25 7.84 -0.31
CA THR A 11 9.40 8.75 -0.28
C THR A 11 9.47 9.76 -1.42
N CYS A 12 8.57 9.70 -2.40
CA CYS A 12 8.71 10.49 -3.63
C CYS A 12 7.50 11.43 -3.83
N ASP A 13 7.78 12.71 -4.11
CA ASP A 13 6.78 13.78 -4.31
C ASP A 13 6.25 13.82 -5.77
N ASP A 14 6.91 13.10 -6.67
CA ASP A 14 6.66 12.98 -8.12
C ASP A 14 5.73 11.81 -8.50
N GLY A 15 5.20 11.08 -7.51
CA GLY A 15 4.00 10.23 -7.66
C GLY A 15 4.21 8.83 -8.26
N THR A 16 5.45 8.43 -8.55
CA THR A 16 5.79 7.11 -9.13
C THR A 16 6.18 6.06 -8.11
N CYS A 17 6.34 6.42 -6.83
CA CYS A 17 6.79 5.51 -5.80
C CYS A 17 5.65 4.82 -5.05
N PRO A 18 5.85 3.57 -4.61
CA PRO A 18 4.86 2.89 -3.78
C PRO A 18 4.58 3.69 -2.51
N THR A 19 3.31 3.72 -2.10
CA THR A 19 2.81 4.57 -1.01
C THR A 19 1.78 3.84 -0.18
N VAL A 20 1.86 4.01 1.14
CA VAL A 20 0.92 3.42 2.10
C VAL A 20 0.06 4.52 2.70
N TYR A 21 -1.26 4.31 2.70
CA TYR A 21 -2.24 5.25 3.25
C TYR A 21 -3.09 4.59 4.33
N LEU A 22 -3.52 5.39 5.32
CA LEU A 22 -4.62 5.06 6.22
C LEU A 22 -5.91 5.66 5.69
N SER A 23 -6.96 4.86 5.58
CA SER A 23 -8.31 5.32 5.23
C SER A 23 -9.05 5.88 6.45
N ASP A 24 -10.08 6.70 6.19
CA ASP A 24 -11.08 7.11 7.18
C ASP A 24 -11.91 5.96 7.77
N ARG A 25 -11.75 4.74 7.25
CA ARG A 25 -12.39 3.52 7.74
C ARG A 25 -11.44 2.65 8.59
N ASN A 26 -10.28 3.20 8.96
CA ASN A 26 -9.24 2.49 9.71
C ASN A 26 -8.71 1.24 8.99
N THR A 27 -8.55 1.33 7.67
CA THR A 27 -7.92 0.30 6.82
C THR A 27 -6.70 0.87 6.11
N LEU A 28 -5.76 -0.01 5.72
CA LEU A 28 -4.63 0.39 4.89
C LEU A 28 -4.97 0.30 3.41
N VAL A 29 -4.51 1.27 2.63
CA VAL A 29 -4.56 1.27 1.17
C VAL A 29 -3.13 1.34 0.66
N LEU A 30 -2.77 0.40 -0.20
CA LEU A 30 -1.43 0.20 -0.71
C LEU A 30 -1.39 0.53 -2.19
N GLN A 31 -0.53 1.47 -2.57
CA GLN A 31 -0.22 1.79 -3.97
C GLN A 31 1.17 1.26 -4.28
N GLY A 32 1.32 0.56 -5.39
CA GLY A 32 2.59 0.02 -5.85
C GLY A 32 2.44 -0.60 -7.24
N ASN A 33 3.49 -1.27 -7.72
CA ASN A 33 3.45 -1.97 -8.99
C ASN A 33 2.54 -3.21 -8.88
N ALA A 34 1.62 -3.37 -9.82
CA ALA A 34 0.73 -4.52 -9.85
C ALA A 34 1.52 -5.81 -10.11
N VAL A 35 1.31 -6.82 -9.27
CA VAL A 35 1.84 -8.17 -9.48
C VAL A 35 0.77 -8.97 -10.22
N LEU A 36 0.99 -9.24 -11.51
CA LEU A 36 0.01 -9.93 -12.36
C LEU A 36 0.12 -11.45 -12.28
N SER A 37 1.33 -11.96 -12.04
CA SER A 37 1.63 -13.38 -11.91
C SER A 37 2.91 -13.55 -11.12
N ALA A 38 2.88 -14.40 -10.09
CA ALA A 38 4.04 -14.78 -9.30
C ALA A 38 3.85 -16.21 -8.78
N GLU A 39 4.95 -16.96 -8.66
CA GLU A 39 4.91 -18.30 -8.06
C GLU A 39 4.43 -18.20 -6.60
N GLY A 40 3.46 -19.02 -6.21
CA GLY A 40 2.87 -19.02 -4.86
C GLY A 40 1.85 -17.91 -4.59
N LEU A 41 1.64 -16.97 -5.52
CA LEU A 41 0.58 -15.97 -5.42
C LEU A 41 -0.74 -16.53 -5.98
N VAL A 42 -1.75 -16.63 -5.12
CA VAL A 42 -3.13 -16.96 -5.52
C VAL A 42 -3.98 -15.72 -5.25
N SER A 43 -4.60 -15.17 -6.29
CA SER A 43 -5.48 -14.00 -6.17
C SER A 43 -6.92 -14.39 -6.50
N ALA A 44 -7.85 -14.05 -5.62
CA ALA A 44 -9.27 -14.23 -5.87
C ALA A 44 -9.79 -13.15 -6.85
N PRO A 45 -10.96 -13.37 -7.47
CA PRO A 45 -11.65 -12.31 -8.21
C PRO A 45 -11.82 -11.06 -7.32
N HIS A 46 -11.44 -9.90 -7.84
CA HIS A 46 -11.44 -8.59 -7.16
C HIS A 46 -10.31 -8.34 -6.14
N GLU A 47 -9.33 -9.22 -6.04
CA GLU A 47 -8.09 -8.95 -5.31
C GLU A 47 -7.03 -8.34 -6.24
N GLN A 48 -6.18 -7.47 -5.68
CA GLN A 48 -5.03 -6.90 -6.38
C GLN A 48 -3.79 -7.05 -5.50
N ALA A 49 -2.80 -7.77 -6.01
CA ALA A 49 -1.48 -7.80 -5.41
C ALA A 49 -0.65 -6.61 -5.92
N VAL A 50 0.08 -5.97 -5.01
CA VAL A 50 1.04 -4.91 -5.31
C VAL A 50 2.38 -5.22 -4.65
N GLU A 51 3.46 -4.89 -5.33
CA GLU A 51 4.81 -5.02 -4.79
C GLU A 51 5.19 -3.75 -4.00
N LEU A 52 5.71 -3.95 -2.79
CA LEU A 52 6.19 -2.90 -1.89
C LEU A 52 7.56 -3.31 -1.32
N SER A 53 8.42 -2.34 -1.04
CA SER A 53 9.65 -2.62 -0.29
C SER A 53 9.33 -2.90 1.18
N VAL A 54 10.14 -3.76 1.82
CA VAL A 54 10.03 -4.05 3.26
C VAL A 54 10.17 -2.77 4.08
N GLU A 55 11.14 -1.93 3.74
CA GLU A 55 11.40 -0.65 4.41
C GLU A 55 10.16 0.26 4.41
N LEU A 56 9.44 0.36 3.29
CA LEU A 56 8.21 1.15 3.20
C LEU A 56 7.11 0.62 4.13
N VAL A 57 6.97 -0.70 4.24
CA VAL A 57 6.00 -1.32 5.15
C VAL A 57 6.37 -1.02 6.60
N GLU A 58 7.66 -1.13 6.95
CA GLU A 58 8.14 -0.80 8.30
C GLU A 58 7.92 0.67 8.65
N GLU A 59 8.18 1.60 7.72
CA GLU A 59 7.87 3.02 7.91
C GLU A 59 6.39 3.24 8.20
N ALA A 60 5.50 2.57 7.47
CA ALA A 60 4.07 2.68 7.68
C ALA A 60 3.64 2.14 9.05
N LEU A 61 4.23 1.02 9.51
CA LEU A 61 3.97 0.46 10.83
C LEU A 61 4.45 1.40 11.95
N ARG A 62 5.65 1.98 11.81
CA ARG A 62 6.16 3.02 12.74
C ARG A 62 5.20 4.21 12.82
N ALA A 63 4.69 4.68 11.67
CA ALA A 63 3.73 5.80 11.60
C ALA A 63 2.37 5.47 12.25
N LEU A 64 2.02 4.20 12.42
CA LEU A 64 0.82 3.72 13.12
C LEU A 64 1.04 3.50 14.63
N GLY A 65 2.28 3.62 15.11
CA GLY A 65 2.65 3.23 16.47
C GLY A 65 2.51 1.72 16.67
N ARG A 66 3.05 0.93 15.74
CA ARG A 66 3.14 -0.53 15.80
C ARG A 66 4.59 -0.96 15.78
#